data_AF-A0AAD8W2G8-F1
#
_entry.id   AF-A0AAD8W2G8-F1
#
_cell.length_a   1.000
_cell.length_b   1.000
_cell.length_c   1.000
_cell.angle_alpha   90.00
_cell.angle_beta   90.00
_cell.angle_gamma   90.00
#
_symmetry.space_group_name_H-M   'P 1'
#
loop_
_entity.id
_entity.type
_entity.pdbx_description
1 polymer ?
#
loop_
_entity_poly.entity_id
_entity_poly.type
_entity_poly.pdbx_seq_one_letter_code
_entity_poly.pdbx_strand_id
1 'polypeptide(L)'
;MASTGVKDFYRQKKKGGVAKTSSSSKKKTGASVGASNPAQMPALISHGSLDLEDDFSEQEEQLRQFDLDMKFGPCIGVNRLQRWERASAMGLQPPPHLRDLLTHASSVKNRNTQCLWEGKI
;
A
#
# COMPACT_ATOMS: atom_id res chain seq x y z
N MET A 1 -7.20 45.15 24.13
CA MET A 1 -7.44 43.71 23.89
C MET A 1 -6.30 43.20 23.02
N ALA A 2 -5.39 42.41 23.59
CA ALA A 2 -4.13 42.00 22.95
C ALA A 2 -4.36 40.82 21.99
N SER A 3 -3.90 40.96 20.74
CA SER A 3 -3.87 39.88 19.75
C SER A 3 -2.56 39.10 19.90
N THR A 4 -2.60 37.92 20.52
CA THR A 4 -1.44 37.00 20.57
C THR A 4 -1.48 36.08 19.36
N GLY A 5 -0.59 36.34 18.39
CA GLY A 5 -0.41 35.50 17.21
C GLY A 5 0.25 34.17 17.57
N VAL A 6 -0.39 33.06 17.23
CA VAL A 6 0.23 31.72 17.23
C VAL A 6 1.10 31.62 15.96
N LYS A 7 2.33 32.10 16.03
CA LYS A 7 3.24 32.07 14.87
C LYS A 7 4.63 31.53 15.17
N ASP A 8 4.79 30.60 16.10
CA ASP A 8 6.12 30.00 16.35
C ASP A 8 6.08 28.53 16.79
N PHE A 9 5.02 27.78 16.48
CA PHE A 9 4.89 26.40 16.98
C PHE A 9 5.76 25.36 16.25
N TYR A 10 6.35 25.67 15.09
CA TYR A 10 7.11 24.70 14.30
C TYR A 10 8.45 25.27 13.83
N ARG A 11 9.45 25.33 14.72
CA ARG A 11 10.86 25.57 14.34
C ARG A 11 11.61 24.25 14.23
N GLN A 12 11.66 23.70 13.02
CA GLN A 12 12.50 22.55 12.70
C GLN A 12 13.97 22.99 12.69
N LYS A 13 14.76 22.57 13.68
CA LYS A 13 16.20 22.86 13.76
C LYS A 13 16.99 21.95 12.82
N LYS A 14 17.24 22.39 11.58
CA LYS A 14 18.21 21.77 10.67
C LYS A 14 19.60 22.40 10.93
N LYS A 15 20.56 21.60 11.43
CA LYS A 15 21.98 21.99 11.41
C LYS A 15 22.45 21.97 9.93
N GLY A 16 22.78 23.13 9.36
CA GLY A 16 23.61 23.21 8.13
C GLY A 16 25.06 22.78 8.44
N GLY A 17 25.97 22.49 7.51
CA GLY A 17 26.10 22.46 6.04
C GLY A 17 27.51 21.88 5.77
N VAL A 18 27.90 21.35 4.60
CA VAL A 18 28.55 22.06 3.48
C VAL A 18 29.25 21.04 2.55
N ALA A 19 29.33 21.39 1.26
CA ALA A 19 30.29 21.01 0.21
C ALA A 19 30.22 19.66 -0.54
N LYS A 20 30.21 19.83 -1.87
CA LYS A 20 30.52 18.86 -2.93
C LYS A 20 32.04 18.67 -3.01
N THR A 21 32.52 17.45 -3.26
CA THR A 21 33.79 17.19 -3.97
C THR A 21 33.64 15.98 -4.89
N SER A 22 34.30 16.09 -6.03
CA SER A 22 34.35 15.17 -7.16
C SER A 22 35.48 14.15 -7.04
N SER A 23 35.39 13.10 -7.86
CA SER A 23 36.48 12.26 -8.41
C SER A 23 37.25 11.33 -7.46
N SER A 24 37.21 10.02 -7.73
CA SER A 24 38.28 9.33 -8.47
C SER A 24 38.22 7.81 -8.28
N SER A 25 38.45 7.10 -9.38
CA SER A 25 38.50 5.65 -9.51
C SER A 25 39.71 5.04 -8.79
N LYS A 26 39.54 3.92 -8.08
CA LYS A 26 40.62 2.92 -7.95
C LYS A 26 40.11 1.52 -7.62
N LYS A 27 40.37 0.63 -8.59
CA LYS A 27 40.21 -0.82 -8.61
C LYS A 27 41.41 -1.47 -7.89
N LYS A 28 41.17 -2.47 -7.03
CA LYS A 28 42.10 -3.56 -6.62
C LYS A 28 41.21 -4.75 -6.18
N THR A 29 41.12 -5.88 -6.90
CA THR A 29 41.98 -7.10 -6.80
C THR A 29 42.33 -7.43 -5.34
N GLY A 30 42.05 -8.58 -4.72
CA GLY A 30 41.55 -9.90 -5.11
C GLY A 30 42.01 -10.89 -4.01
N ALA A 31 41.26 -11.98 -3.81
CA ALA A 31 41.59 -13.25 -3.12
C ALA A 31 42.00 -13.27 -1.63
N SER A 32 41.23 -13.99 -0.79
CA SER A 32 41.70 -15.19 -0.06
C SER A 32 40.49 -15.89 0.61
N VAL A 33 40.17 -17.10 0.18
CA VAL A 33 40.29 -18.41 0.87
C VAL A 33 39.52 -18.56 2.20
N GLY A 34 38.49 -19.42 2.13
CA GLY A 34 38.21 -20.47 3.11
C GLY A 34 38.10 -20.10 4.58
N ALA A 35 36.87 -19.90 5.04
CA ALA A 35 36.50 -20.22 6.42
C ALA A 35 35.18 -20.99 6.41
N SER A 36 35.29 -22.31 6.49
CA SER A 36 34.18 -23.23 6.73
C SER A 36 33.66 -22.99 8.14
N ASN A 37 32.61 -22.19 8.29
CA ASN A 37 31.84 -22.14 9.54
C ASN A 37 30.49 -22.83 9.30
N PRO A 38 30.29 -24.10 9.69
CA PRO A 38 28.99 -24.74 9.66
C PRO A 38 28.17 -24.32 10.88
N ALA A 39 28.09 -23.02 11.15
CA ALA A 39 26.99 -22.48 11.94
C ALA A 39 25.80 -22.42 11.00
N GLN A 40 25.05 -23.51 10.94
CA GLN A 40 23.79 -23.58 10.23
C GLN A 40 22.96 -22.36 10.62
N MET A 41 22.65 -21.50 9.65
CA MET A 41 21.57 -20.54 9.78
C MET A 41 20.29 -21.31 9.48
N PRO A 42 19.48 -21.72 10.48
CA PRO A 42 18.22 -22.41 10.23
C PRO A 42 17.10 -21.40 9.94
N ALA A 43 17.43 -20.12 9.72
CA ALA A 43 16.45 -19.05 9.50
C ALA A 43 15.93 -18.97 8.06
N LEU A 44 16.47 -19.78 7.13
CA LEU A 44 16.05 -19.76 5.72
C LEU A 44 15.10 -20.89 5.34
N ILE A 45 14.69 -21.72 6.30
CA ILE A 45 13.66 -22.74 6.08
C ILE A 45 12.43 -22.33 6.89
N SER A 46 11.89 -21.15 6.60
CA SER A 46 10.47 -20.96 6.82
C SER A 46 9.79 -21.82 5.77
N HIS A 47 9.26 -22.97 6.19
CA HIS A 47 8.28 -23.74 5.44
C HIS A 47 6.99 -22.92 5.29
N GLY A 48 7.09 -21.73 4.67
CA GLY A 48 5.98 -21.01 4.11
C GLY A 48 5.53 -21.75 2.85
N SER A 49 5.10 -23.00 3.01
CA SER A 49 4.00 -23.50 2.21
C SER A 49 2.82 -22.60 2.55
N LEU A 50 2.80 -21.43 1.94
CA LEU A 50 1.61 -20.64 1.82
C LEU A 50 0.73 -21.48 0.89
N ASP A 51 0.01 -22.42 1.48
CA ASP A 51 -1.32 -22.83 1.02
C ASP A 51 -2.24 -21.61 1.19
N LEU A 52 -1.81 -20.49 0.60
CA LEU A 52 -2.65 -19.37 0.26
C LEU A 52 -3.35 -19.93 -0.96
N GLU A 53 -4.51 -20.53 -0.72
CA GLU A 53 -5.60 -20.42 -1.67
C GLU A 53 -5.72 -18.92 -1.94
N ASP A 54 -5.01 -18.53 -2.99
CA ASP A 54 -4.98 -17.22 -3.58
C ASP A 54 -6.36 -17.07 -4.21
N ASP A 55 -7.40 -16.93 -3.39
CA ASP A 55 -8.74 -16.52 -3.78
C ASP A 55 -8.72 -15.04 -4.25
N PHE A 56 -7.62 -14.61 -4.86
CA PHE A 56 -7.52 -13.43 -5.71
C PHE A 56 -8.04 -13.85 -7.08
N SER A 57 -9.32 -14.17 -7.12
CA SER A 57 -10.02 -14.20 -8.39
C SER A 57 -9.75 -12.88 -9.10
N GLU A 58 -9.61 -12.92 -10.42
CA GLU A 58 -9.44 -11.73 -11.27
C GLU A 58 -10.45 -10.63 -10.92
N GLN A 59 -11.65 -11.05 -10.50
CA GLN A 59 -12.71 -10.23 -9.96
C GLN A 59 -12.33 -9.44 -8.68
N GLU A 60 -11.69 -10.08 -7.70
CA GLU A 60 -11.21 -9.39 -6.49
C GLU A 60 -10.07 -8.42 -6.81
N GLU A 61 -9.18 -8.77 -7.76
CA GLU A 61 -8.14 -7.85 -8.21
C GLU A 61 -8.73 -6.59 -8.86
N GLN A 62 -9.76 -6.74 -9.70
CA GLN A 62 -10.49 -5.62 -10.28
C GLN A 62 -11.14 -4.73 -9.20
N LEU A 63 -11.72 -5.33 -8.16
CA LEU A 63 -12.31 -4.58 -7.04
C LEU A 63 -11.23 -3.85 -6.22
N ARG A 64 -10.05 -4.43 -6.03
CA ARG A 64 -8.93 -3.74 -5.38
C ARG A 64 -8.38 -2.60 -6.22
N GLN A 65 -8.31 -2.77 -7.53
CA GLN A 65 -7.88 -1.71 -8.43
C GLN A 65 -8.86 -0.52 -8.40
N PHE A 66 -10.16 -0.81 -8.34
CA PHE A 66 -11.18 0.20 -8.05
C PHE A 66 -10.97 0.86 -6.68
N ASP A 67 -10.58 0.06 -5.68
CA ASP A 67 -10.30 0.59 -4.33
C ASP A 67 -9.19 1.64 -4.31
N LEU A 68 -8.15 1.45 -5.13
CA LEU A 68 -7.00 2.34 -5.26
C LEU A 68 -7.27 3.58 -6.13
N ASP A 69 -8.33 3.57 -6.94
CA ASP A 69 -8.59 4.65 -7.90
C ASP A 69 -9.27 5.85 -7.22
N MET A 70 -8.48 6.87 -6.92
CA MET A 70 -8.93 8.09 -6.25
C MET A 70 -9.99 8.88 -7.04
N LYS A 71 -10.12 8.64 -8.36
CA LYS A 71 -11.09 9.38 -9.19
C LYS A 71 -12.54 9.12 -8.77
N PHE A 72 -12.81 7.97 -8.17
CA PHE A 72 -14.14 7.56 -7.68
C PHE A 72 -14.42 7.98 -6.24
N GLY A 73 -13.56 8.82 -5.66
CA GLY A 73 -13.71 9.34 -4.30
C GLY A 73 -13.15 8.42 -3.22
N PRO A 74 -13.27 8.82 -1.94
CA PRO A 74 -12.67 8.11 -0.81
C PRO A 74 -13.31 6.74 -0.57
N CYS A 75 -12.49 5.82 -0.09
CA CYS A 75 -12.82 4.41 0.15
C CYS A 75 -12.90 4.04 1.64
N ILE A 76 -12.82 5.02 2.53
CA ILE A 76 -12.82 4.83 3.98
C ILE A 76 -14.25 5.05 4.49
N GLY A 77 -14.74 4.15 5.35
CA GLY A 77 -16.05 4.26 5.99
C GLY A 77 -17.23 4.01 5.05
N VAL A 78 -16.99 3.32 3.93
CA VAL A 78 -18.01 2.97 2.93
C VAL A 78 -17.73 1.59 2.35
N ASN A 79 -18.79 0.84 2.05
CA ASN A 79 -18.66 -0.41 1.31
C ASN A 79 -18.34 -0.12 -0.17
N ARG A 80 -17.75 -1.10 -0.88
CA ARG A 80 -17.41 -0.96 -2.31
C ARG A 80 -18.63 -0.60 -3.17
N LEU A 81 -19.79 -1.18 -2.87
CA LEU A 81 -21.04 -0.88 -3.59
C LEU A 81 -21.50 0.57 -3.36
N GLN A 82 -21.47 1.05 -2.13
CA GLN A 82 -21.83 2.43 -1.81
C GLN A 82 -20.90 3.44 -2.48
N ARG A 83 -19.60 3.12 -2.53
CA ARG A 83 -18.62 3.94 -3.26
C ARG A 83 -18.92 3.96 -4.76
N TRP A 84 -19.25 2.81 -5.35
CA TRP A 84 -19.65 2.70 -6.75
C TRP A 84 -20.88 3.56 -7.06
N GLU A 85 -21.93 3.46 -6.23
CA GLU A 85 -23.16 4.24 -6.38
C GLU A 85 -22.90 5.75 -6.30
N ARG A 86 -22.07 6.19 -5.34
CA ARG A 86 -21.66 7.59 -5.22
C ARG A 86 -20.93 8.07 -6.47
N ALA A 87 -19.97 7.29 -6.97
CA ALA A 87 -19.22 7.63 -8.17
C ALA A 87 -20.15 7.72 -9.41
N SER A 88 -21.11 6.80 -9.52
CA SER A 88 -22.14 6.82 -10.56
C SER A 88 -23.02 8.06 -10.46
N ALA A 89 -23.51 8.40 -9.26
CA ALA A 89 -24.31 9.60 -9.01
C ALA A 89 -23.55 10.91 -9.31
N MET A 90 -22.22 10.91 -9.14
CA MET A 90 -21.35 12.03 -9.52
C MET A 90 -21.02 12.08 -11.02
N GLY A 91 -21.53 11.15 -11.83
CA GLY A 91 -21.26 11.10 -13.27
C GLY A 91 -19.84 10.65 -13.63
N LEU A 92 -19.12 10.01 -12.71
CA LEU A 92 -17.73 9.56 -12.91
C LEU A 92 -17.61 8.25 -13.71
N GLN A 93 -18.75 7.69 -14.13
CA GLN A 93 -18.84 6.48 -14.97
C GLN A 93 -17.97 5.31 -14.44
N PRO A 94 -18.18 4.85 -13.19
CA PRO A 94 -17.46 3.68 -12.69
C PRO A 94 -17.81 2.42 -13.52
N PRO A 95 -16.90 1.44 -13.64
CA PRO A 95 -17.12 0.27 -14.50
C PRO A 95 -18.36 -0.54 -14.07
N PRO A 96 -19.29 -0.86 -14.97
CA PRO A 96 -20.57 -1.49 -14.62
C PRO A 96 -20.41 -2.93 -14.10
N HIS A 97 -19.48 -3.70 -14.65
CA HIS A 97 -19.22 -5.09 -14.25
C HIS A 97 -18.87 -5.22 -12.75
N LEU A 98 -18.25 -4.20 -12.15
CA LEU A 98 -17.95 -4.18 -10.72
C LEU A 98 -19.22 -4.13 -9.88
N ARG A 99 -20.27 -3.44 -10.35
CA ARG A 99 -21.57 -3.40 -9.68
C ARG A 99 -22.20 -4.79 -9.67
N ASP A 100 -22.17 -5.47 -10.80
CA ASP A 100 -22.73 -6.82 -10.94
C ASP A 100 -22.00 -7.77 -9.99
N LEU A 101 -20.66 -7.72 -9.99
CA LEU A 101 -19.82 -8.50 -9.09
C LEU A 101 -20.16 -8.26 -7.61
N LEU A 102 -20.33 -7.00 -7.21
CA LEU A 102 -20.67 -6.61 -5.84
C LEU A 102 -22.09 -7.04 -5.44
N THR A 103 -23.02 -7.08 -6.40
CA THR A 103 -24.41 -7.48 -6.16
C THR A 103 -24.51 -9.00 -6.01
N HIS A 104 -23.81 -9.76 -6.87
CA HIS A 104 -23.78 -11.22 -6.82
C HIS A 104 -22.97 -11.78 -5.63
N ALA A 105 -21.97 -11.04 -5.14
CA ALA A 105 -21.14 -11.45 -4.00
C ALA A 105 -21.87 -11.42 -2.63
N SER A 106 -23.08 -10.88 -2.55
CA SER A 106 -23.86 -10.71 -1.31
C SER A 106 -24.35 -12.02 -0.66
N SER A 107 -24.19 -13.17 -1.35
CA SER A 107 -24.52 -14.48 -0.80
C SER A 107 -23.40 -14.99 0.13
N VAL A 108 -23.57 -14.70 1.42
CA VAL A 108 -23.11 -15.47 2.59
C VAL A 108 -21.71 -15.24 3.17
N LYS A 109 -20.64 -14.82 2.47
CA LYS A 109 -19.32 -14.69 3.15
C LYS A 109 -18.21 -13.87 2.46
N ASN A 110 -18.54 -12.84 1.67
CA ASN A 110 -17.51 -12.16 0.87
C ASN A 110 -16.82 -11.00 1.60
N ARG A 111 -15.50 -11.16 1.83
CA ARG A 111 -14.54 -10.08 2.14
C ARG A 111 -14.58 -8.98 1.06
N ASN A 112 -15.10 -9.31 -0.11
CA ASN A 112 -15.10 -8.48 -1.30
C ASN A 112 -16.11 -7.31 -1.26
N THR A 113 -16.89 -7.19 -0.19
CA THR A 113 -17.86 -6.11 0.01
C THR A 113 -17.24 -4.86 0.64
N GLN A 114 -16.16 -5.03 1.40
CA GLN A 114 -15.47 -3.97 2.12
C GLN A 114 -14.37 -3.34 1.27
N CYS A 115 -14.21 -2.02 1.37
CA CYS A 115 -13.09 -1.34 0.73
C CYS A 115 -11.77 -1.75 1.40
N LEU A 116 -10.66 -1.71 0.65
CA LEU A 116 -9.33 -2.13 1.09
C LEU A 116 -8.84 -1.51 2.42
N TRP A 117 -9.32 -0.31 2.75
CA TRP A 117 -8.85 0.51 3.87
C TRP A 117 -9.83 0.57 5.05
N GLU A 118 -10.93 -0.18 5.00
CA GLU A 118 -11.88 -0.23 6.10
C GLU A 118 -11.20 -0.78 7.38
N GLY A 119 -11.28 -0.05 8.49
CA GLY A 119 -10.74 -0.46 9.79
C GLY A 119 -9.21 -0.42 9.96
N LYS A 120 -8.46 0.24 9.07
CA LYS A 120 -6.97 0.26 9.10
C LYS A 120 -6.34 1.58 9.57
N ILE A 121 -7.01 2.35 10.43
CA ILE A 121 -6.58 3.69 10.84
C ILE A 121 -6.63 3.82 12.37
#